data_AF-A0A8H4V412-F1
#
_entry.id   AF-A0A8H4V412-F1
#
_cell.length_a   1.000
_cell.length_b   1.000
_cell.length_c   1.000
_cell.angle_alpha   90.00
_cell.angle_beta   90.00
_cell.angle_gamma   90.00
#
_symmetry.space_group_name_H-M   'P 1'
#
loop_
_entity.id
_entity.type
_entity.pdbx_description
1 polymer ?
#
loop_
_entity_poly.entity_id
_entity_poly.type
_entity_poly.pdbx_seq_one_letter_code
_entity_poly.pdbx_strand_id
1 'polypeptide(L)'
;MLQPASRASTSSSSSFQPVSRQNTMSSHDTRSVRASKRMSVTALYLSMSAKDKDLEISDELAKAQKHLRELKAKISSQSKKNFVLEKDVRYLDSRIALLIQNRMALEEQNEISSRLEESLESSQEGHFPNDEKTQKYGNLLFLLQSEPKHIAHLCRLVSMSEIDSLLQTVMFTIYGNQY
;
A
#
# COMPACT_ATOMS: atom_id res chain seq x y z
N MET A 1 38.47 1.82 -9.71
CA MET A 1 38.35 1.24 -8.35
C MET A 1 36.92 0.79 -8.14
N LEU A 2 36.77 -0.47 -7.69
CA LEU A 2 35.64 -1.12 -7.02
C LEU A 2 34.20 -1.08 -7.60
N GLN A 3 33.68 -2.30 -7.84
CA GLN A 3 32.28 -2.69 -7.97
C GLN A 3 31.43 -2.37 -6.72
N PRO A 4 30.10 -2.46 -6.87
CA PRO A 4 29.36 -3.32 -5.93
C PRO A 4 28.53 -4.40 -6.64
N ALA A 5 28.44 -5.52 -5.93
CA ALA A 5 27.82 -6.78 -6.33
C ALA A 5 26.30 -6.70 -6.42
N SER A 6 25.72 -7.32 -7.45
CA SER A 6 24.29 -7.63 -7.54
C SER A 6 24.06 -9.11 -7.18
N ARG A 7 23.20 -9.32 -6.19
CA ARG A 7 22.80 -10.63 -5.66
C ARG A 7 21.87 -11.37 -6.64
N ALA A 8 22.00 -12.69 -6.59
CA ALA A 8 21.37 -13.69 -7.43
C ALA A 8 19.83 -13.70 -7.39
N SER A 9 19.23 -14.13 -8.50
CA SER A 9 17.97 -14.87 -8.54
C SER A 9 18.03 -15.84 -9.71
N THR A 10 18.08 -17.13 -9.39
CA THR A 10 18.22 -18.25 -10.31
C THR A 10 16.91 -18.56 -11.01
N SER A 11 16.82 -18.31 -12.32
CA SER A 11 15.81 -18.90 -13.19
C SER A 11 16.33 -20.24 -13.74
N SER A 12 15.70 -21.33 -13.32
CA SER A 12 15.95 -22.69 -13.78
C SER A 12 15.45 -22.88 -15.21
N SER A 13 16.36 -22.88 -16.19
CA SER A 13 16.09 -23.37 -17.54
C SER A 13 16.22 -24.90 -17.55
N SER A 14 15.09 -25.60 -17.66
CA SER A 14 15.04 -27.05 -17.81
C SER A 14 15.54 -27.47 -19.20
N SER A 15 16.81 -27.84 -19.31
CA SER A 15 17.39 -28.46 -20.50
C SER A 15 17.08 -29.96 -20.51
N PHE A 16 16.24 -30.37 -21.46
CA PHE A 16 15.96 -31.77 -21.81
C PHE A 16 17.24 -32.54 -22.14
N GLN A 17 17.42 -33.72 -21.55
CA GLN A 17 18.40 -34.72 -22.02
C GLN A 17 17.70 -35.74 -22.93
N PRO A 18 18.29 -36.12 -24.08
CA PRO A 18 17.79 -37.22 -24.87
C PRO A 18 18.27 -38.56 -24.27
N VAL A 19 17.31 -39.44 -24.01
CA VAL A 19 17.56 -40.82 -23.57
C VAL A 19 17.93 -41.66 -24.80
N SER A 20 19.21 -42.06 -24.92
CA SER A 20 19.62 -43.10 -25.86
C SER A 20 19.07 -44.45 -25.42
N ARG A 21 18.12 -45.00 -26.18
CA ARG A 21 17.65 -46.39 -26.00
C ARG A 21 18.62 -47.34 -26.68
N GLN A 22 19.44 -48.02 -25.88
CA GLN A 22 20.20 -49.19 -26.30
C GLN A 22 19.22 -50.32 -26.63
N ASN A 23 19.13 -50.69 -27.92
CA ASN A 23 18.33 -51.80 -28.41
C ASN A 23 19.19 -53.07 -28.39
N THR A 24 18.92 -54.01 -27.49
CA THR A 24 19.46 -55.37 -27.57
C THR A 24 18.29 -56.32 -27.75
N MET A 25 17.99 -56.71 -28.99
CA MET A 25 17.13 -57.87 -29.24
C MET A 25 17.81 -58.74 -30.29
N SER A 26 18.24 -59.90 -29.81
CA SER A 26 18.89 -60.98 -30.54
C SER A 26 17.91 -61.72 -31.45
N SER A 27 18.36 -61.95 -32.69
CA SER A 27 18.14 -63.09 -33.57
C SER A 27 16.89 -63.99 -33.38
N HIS A 28 16.02 -63.91 -34.39
CA HIS A 28 15.43 -65.02 -35.13
C HIS A 28 14.87 -66.22 -34.34
N ASP A 29 13.54 -66.25 -34.21
CA ASP A 29 12.79 -67.49 -34.13
C ASP A 29 11.59 -67.42 -35.09
N THR A 30 11.79 -67.93 -36.30
CA THR A 30 10.74 -68.13 -37.29
C THR A 30 9.89 -69.31 -36.85
N ARG A 31 8.93 -69.07 -35.95
CA ARG A 31 7.92 -70.06 -35.59
C ARG A 31 6.51 -69.51 -35.72
N SER A 32 5.85 -69.98 -36.77
CA SER A 32 4.41 -70.09 -36.93
C SER A 32 3.59 -68.81 -37.15
N VAL A 33 3.60 -68.32 -38.39
CA VAL A 33 2.55 -67.44 -38.95
C VAL A 33 1.23 -68.21 -39.21
N ARG A 34 1.04 -69.36 -38.56
CA ARG A 34 -0.16 -70.23 -38.65
C ARG A 34 -0.85 -70.47 -37.31
N ALA A 35 -0.51 -69.69 -36.28
CA ALA A 35 -1.24 -69.70 -35.01
C ALA A 35 -2.55 -68.89 -35.12
N SER A 36 -3.55 -69.56 -35.71
CA SER A 36 -4.94 -69.57 -35.27
C SER A 36 -5.62 -68.22 -34.98
N LYS A 37 -6.52 -67.82 -35.89
CA LYS A 37 -7.67 -66.92 -35.62
C LYS A 37 -8.67 -67.51 -34.59
N ARG A 38 -8.24 -68.37 -33.67
CA ARG A 38 -9.03 -68.81 -32.51
C ARG A 38 -8.66 -67.93 -31.33
N MET A 39 -9.16 -66.70 -31.36
CA MET A 39 -9.26 -65.92 -30.14
C MET A 39 -10.01 -66.76 -29.11
N SER A 40 -9.41 -67.04 -27.96
CA SER A 40 -10.10 -67.78 -26.91
C SER A 40 -11.33 -66.95 -26.48
N VAL A 41 -12.44 -67.62 -26.18
CA VAL A 41 -13.66 -66.95 -25.70
C VAL A 41 -13.36 -66.08 -24.48
N THR A 42 -12.45 -66.54 -23.61
CA THR A 42 -11.93 -65.78 -22.47
C THR A 42 -11.19 -64.51 -22.91
N ALA A 43 -10.37 -64.56 -23.96
CA ALA A 43 -9.67 -63.38 -24.48
C ALA A 43 -10.62 -62.39 -25.18
N LEU A 44 -11.66 -62.87 -25.88
CA LEU A 44 -12.72 -62.01 -26.42
C LEU A 44 -13.52 -61.35 -25.29
N TYR A 45 -13.90 -62.12 -24.26
CA TYR A 45 -14.62 -61.58 -23.10
C TYR A 45 -13.80 -60.55 -22.32
N LEU A 46 -12.50 -60.79 -22.12
CA LEU A 46 -11.60 -59.80 -21.52
C LEU A 46 -11.47 -58.55 -22.38
N SER A 47 -11.37 -58.70 -23.71
CA SER A 47 -11.24 -57.57 -24.63
C SER A 47 -12.52 -56.75 -24.75
N MET A 48 -13.70 -57.39 -24.64
CA MET A 48 -14.99 -56.70 -24.58
C MET A 48 -15.16 -55.99 -23.24
N SER A 49 -14.90 -56.68 -22.13
CA SER A 49 -14.97 -56.11 -20.78
C SER A 49 -13.97 -54.97 -20.57
N ALA A 50 -12.81 -55.01 -21.23
CA ALA A 50 -11.83 -53.92 -21.20
C ALA A 50 -12.32 -52.70 -21.99
N LYS A 51 -12.97 -52.89 -23.14
CA LYS A 51 -13.56 -51.80 -23.92
C LYS A 51 -14.71 -51.11 -23.19
N ASP A 52 -15.56 -51.87 -22.50
CA ASP A 52 -16.65 -51.29 -21.71
C ASP A 52 -16.10 -50.41 -20.58
N LYS A 53 -15.04 -50.85 -19.90
CA LYS A 53 -14.33 -50.06 -18.88
C LYS A 53 -13.65 -48.82 -19.46
N ASP A 54 -13.01 -48.92 -20.62
CA ASP A 54 -12.39 -47.77 -21.28
C ASP A 54 -13.45 -46.74 -21.69
N LEU A 55 -14.63 -47.18 -22.12
CA LEU A 55 -15.77 -46.29 -22.42
C LEU A 55 -16.30 -45.60 -21.16
N GLU A 56 -16.47 -46.32 -20.06
CA GLU A 56 -16.89 -45.74 -18.77
C GLU A 56 -15.89 -44.70 -18.24
N ILE A 57 -14.59 -45.02 -18.27
CA ILE A 57 -13.52 -44.09 -17.88
C ILE A 57 -13.52 -42.85 -18.77
N SER A 58 -13.76 -43.02 -20.08
CA SER A 58 -13.83 -41.89 -21.01
C SER A 58 -15.01 -40.95 -20.74
N ASP A 59 -16.17 -41.49 -20.34
CA ASP A 59 -17.37 -40.72 -20.00
C ASP A 59 -17.22 -39.99 -18.65
N GLU A 60 -16.65 -40.65 -17.64
CA GLU A 60 -16.34 -39.99 -16.37
C GLU A 60 -15.33 -38.86 -16.54
N LEU A 61 -14.29 -39.08 -17.34
CA LEU A 61 -13.30 -38.06 -17.68
C LEU A 61 -13.94 -36.89 -18.46
N ALA A 62 -14.86 -37.16 -19.39
CA ALA A 62 -15.61 -36.13 -20.10
C ALA A 62 -16.50 -35.30 -19.16
N LYS A 63 -17.18 -35.94 -18.21
CA LYS A 63 -18.00 -35.26 -17.17
C LYS A 63 -17.14 -34.39 -16.26
N ALA A 64 -16.01 -34.90 -15.78
CA ALA A 64 -15.08 -34.14 -14.95
C ALA A 64 -14.50 -32.93 -15.69
N GLN A 65 -14.12 -33.09 -16.97
CA GLN A 65 -13.66 -31.99 -17.80
C GLN A 65 -14.73 -30.93 -18.06
N LYS A 66 -15.99 -31.34 -18.26
CA LYS A 66 -17.11 -30.40 -18.40
C LYS A 66 -17.33 -29.60 -17.11
N HIS A 67 -17.34 -30.27 -15.96
CA HIS A 67 -17.43 -29.61 -14.65
C HIS A 67 -16.28 -28.62 -14.44
N LEU A 68 -15.05 -29.01 -14.79
CA LEU A 68 -13.89 -28.13 -14.69
C LEU A 68 -14.03 -26.87 -15.56
N ARG A 69 -14.55 -27.00 -16.79
CA ARG A 69 -14.80 -25.85 -17.67
C ARG A 69 -15.88 -24.93 -17.10
N GLU A 70 -16.95 -25.49 -16.56
CA GLU A 70 -18.02 -24.71 -15.92
C GLU A 70 -17.53 -23.97 -14.67
N LEU A 71 -16.77 -24.64 -13.80
CA LEU A 71 -16.14 -24.02 -12.64
C LEU A 71 -15.19 -22.90 -13.06
N LYS A 72 -14.35 -23.12 -14.06
CA LYS A 72 -13.45 -22.08 -14.58
C LYS A 72 -14.24 -20.86 -15.09
N ALA A 73 -15.32 -21.08 -15.85
CA ALA A 73 -16.18 -20.01 -16.32
C ALA A 73 -16.87 -19.25 -15.18
N LYS A 74 -17.37 -19.96 -14.16
CA LYS A 74 -17.95 -19.36 -12.95
C LYS A 74 -16.93 -18.53 -12.18
N ILE A 75 -15.74 -19.07 -11.96
CA ILE A 75 -14.64 -18.35 -11.29
C ILE A 75 -14.31 -17.09 -12.08
N SER A 76 -14.11 -17.16 -13.40
CA SER A 76 -13.81 -15.98 -14.22
C SER A 76 -14.92 -14.92 -14.16
N SER A 77 -16.20 -15.33 -14.22
CA SER A 77 -17.32 -14.39 -14.07
C SER A 77 -17.34 -13.75 -12.68
N GLN A 78 -17.08 -14.51 -11.63
CA GLN A 78 -17.10 -14.00 -10.26
C GLN A 78 -15.90 -13.10 -9.99
N SER A 79 -14.71 -13.44 -10.50
CA SER A 79 -13.52 -12.59 -10.42
C SER A 79 -13.73 -11.24 -11.08
N LYS A 80 -14.44 -11.18 -12.22
CA LYS A 80 -14.76 -9.91 -12.88
C LYS A 80 -15.73 -9.05 -12.05
N LYS A 81 -16.76 -9.67 -11.45
CA LYS A 81 -17.67 -8.97 -10.53
C LYS A 81 -16.92 -8.45 -9.30
N ASN A 82 -16.06 -9.29 -8.73
CA ASN A 82 -15.26 -8.94 -7.56
C ASN A 82 -14.31 -7.77 -7.86
N PHE A 83 -13.63 -7.81 -9.02
CA PHE A 83 -12.77 -6.70 -9.46
C PHE A 83 -13.50 -5.35 -9.53
N VAL A 84 -14.74 -5.33 -10.05
CA VAL A 84 -15.56 -4.11 -10.10
C VAL A 84 -15.91 -3.64 -8.69
N LEU A 85 -16.34 -4.54 -7.81
CA LEU A 85 -16.66 -4.21 -6.43
C LEU A 85 -15.44 -3.69 -5.66
N GLU A 86 -14.27 -4.30 -5.81
CA GLU A 86 -13.03 -3.83 -5.19
C GLU A 86 -12.61 -2.44 -5.70
N LYS A 87 -12.85 -2.16 -6.99
CA LYS A 87 -12.63 -0.82 -7.55
C LYS A 87 -13.60 0.18 -6.93
N ASP A 88 -14.87 -0.18 -6.77
CA ASP A 88 -15.89 0.70 -6.22
C ASP A 88 -15.67 0.96 -4.71
N VAL A 89 -15.25 -0.06 -3.95
CA VAL A 89 -14.83 0.09 -2.55
C VAL A 89 -13.66 1.08 -2.45
N ARG A 90 -12.61 0.93 -3.26
CA ARG A 90 -11.47 1.86 -3.29
C ARG A 90 -11.88 3.28 -3.67
N TYR A 91 -12.84 3.42 -4.60
CA TYR A 91 -13.36 4.72 -5.01
C TYR A 91 -14.14 5.41 -3.87
N LEU A 92 -15.01 4.66 -3.18
CA LEU A 92 -15.76 5.18 -2.04
C LEU A 92 -14.82 5.54 -0.88
N ASP A 93 -13.82 4.72 -0.59
CA ASP A 93 -12.82 4.98 0.45
C ASP A 93 -12.04 6.28 0.18
N SER A 94 -11.58 6.48 -1.05
CA SER A 94 -10.92 7.73 -1.47
C SER A 94 -11.81 8.96 -1.28
N ARG A 95 -13.12 8.80 -1.55
CA ARG A 95 -14.10 9.88 -1.44
C ARG A 95 -14.46 10.18 0.03
N ILE A 96 -14.56 9.15 0.87
CA ILE A 96 -14.75 9.28 2.31
C ILE A 96 -13.53 9.99 2.91
N ALA A 97 -12.31 9.59 2.54
CA ALA A 97 -11.09 10.23 3.00
C ALA A 97 -11.07 11.74 2.69
N LEU A 98 -11.46 12.13 1.48
CA LEU A 98 -11.55 13.55 1.10
C LEU A 98 -12.60 14.32 1.94
N LEU A 99 -13.76 13.71 2.20
CA LEU A 99 -14.80 14.32 3.02
C LEU A 99 -14.34 14.50 4.48
N ILE A 100 -13.62 13.52 5.03
CA ILE A 100 -13.03 13.61 6.37
C ILE A 100 -12.00 14.74 6.41
N GLN A 101 -11.10 14.81 5.44
CA GLN A 101 -10.10 15.89 5.34
C GLN A 101 -10.76 17.27 5.28
N ASN A 102 -11.78 17.44 4.43
CA ASN A 102 -12.50 18.71 4.34
C ASN A 102 -13.23 19.05 5.65
N ARG A 103 -13.81 18.05 6.33
CA ARG A 103 -14.48 18.27 7.62
C ARG A 103 -13.47 18.68 8.69
N MET A 104 -12.34 18.00 8.77
CA MET A 104 -11.25 18.34 9.70
C MET A 104 -10.70 19.74 9.43
N ALA A 105 -10.46 20.09 8.16
CA ALA A 105 -9.96 21.41 7.79
C ALA A 105 -10.95 22.53 8.17
N LEU A 106 -12.25 22.31 7.99
CA LEU A 106 -13.27 23.26 8.42
C LEU A 106 -13.37 23.38 9.95
N GLU A 107 -13.24 22.25 10.66
CA GLU A 107 -13.23 22.23 12.12
C GLU A 107 -12.01 22.96 12.69
N GLU A 108 -10.81 22.69 12.16
CA GLU A 108 -9.58 23.41 12.53
C GLU A 108 -9.70 24.91 12.22
N GLN A 109 -10.22 25.29 11.06
CA GLN A 109 -10.46 26.71 10.74
C GLN A 109 -11.44 27.36 11.73
N ASN A 110 -12.49 26.64 12.11
CA ASN A 110 -13.48 27.16 13.05
C ASN A 110 -12.92 27.26 14.48
N GLU A 111 -12.10 26.30 14.92
CA GLU A 111 -11.37 26.35 16.19
C GLU A 111 -10.35 27.49 16.23
N ILE A 112 -9.62 27.74 15.12
CA ILE A 112 -8.72 28.88 15.00
C ILE A 112 -9.52 30.18 15.05
N SER A 113 -10.66 30.25 14.34
CA SER A 113 -11.53 31.42 14.36
C SER A 113 -12.08 31.68 15.77
N SER A 114 -12.54 30.65 16.48
CA SER A 114 -13.04 30.80 17.84
C SER A 114 -11.95 31.16 18.84
N ARG A 115 -10.73 30.60 18.70
CA ARG A 115 -9.57 31.01 19.51
C ARG A 115 -9.16 32.45 19.23
N LEU A 116 -9.22 32.89 17.97
CA LEU A 116 -8.94 34.28 17.61
C LEU A 116 -10.01 35.22 18.15
N GLU A 117 -11.28 34.83 18.07
CA GLU A 117 -12.41 35.58 18.63
C GLU A 117 -12.32 35.65 20.17
N GLU A 118 -12.03 34.54 20.85
CA GLU A 118 -11.75 34.51 22.29
C GLU A 118 -10.50 35.35 22.64
N SER A 119 -9.45 35.33 21.80
CA SER A 119 -8.27 36.18 21.98
C SER A 119 -8.59 37.67 21.76
N LEU A 120 -9.56 37.99 20.89
CA LEU A 120 -10.04 39.35 20.64
C LEU A 120 -11.00 39.82 21.75
N GLU A 121 -11.78 38.91 22.34
CA GLU A 121 -12.66 39.19 23.48
C GLU A 121 -11.88 39.28 24.81
N SER A 122 -10.81 38.49 24.97
CA SER A 122 -9.90 38.54 26.13
C SER A 122 -8.80 39.60 26.00
N SER A 123 -8.48 40.03 24.78
CA SER A 123 -7.82 41.33 24.53
C SER A 123 -8.86 42.40 24.79
N GLN A 124 -9.07 42.69 26.08
CA GLN A 124 -9.87 43.81 26.58
C GLN A 124 -10.08 44.86 25.51
N GLU A 125 -11.33 44.96 25.04
CA GLU A 125 -12.00 46.18 24.62
C GLU A 125 -10.98 47.32 24.49
N GLY A 126 -10.38 47.44 23.30
CA GLY A 126 -9.18 48.23 23.05
C GLY A 126 -9.36 49.69 23.44
N HIS A 127 -9.18 50.00 24.72
CA HIS A 127 -8.95 51.34 25.18
C HIS A 127 -7.50 51.63 24.85
N PHE A 128 -7.29 52.35 23.74
CA PHE A 128 -6.00 52.89 23.36
C PHE A 128 -5.34 53.50 24.61
N PRO A 129 -4.10 53.14 24.97
CA PRO A 129 -3.49 53.64 26.19
C PRO A 129 -3.53 55.16 26.17
N ASN A 130 -4.07 55.75 27.24
CA ASN A 130 -4.07 57.20 27.45
C ASN A 130 -2.67 57.76 27.10
N ASP A 131 -2.58 58.95 26.50
CA ASP A 131 -1.35 59.48 25.90
C ASP A 131 -0.13 59.42 26.86
N GLU A 132 -0.39 59.61 28.16
CA GLU A 132 0.60 59.45 29.23
C GLU A 132 1.18 58.02 29.35
N LYS A 133 0.35 56.97 29.19
CA LYS A 133 0.80 55.57 29.18
C LYS A 133 1.61 55.28 27.92
N THR A 134 1.18 55.78 26.77
CA THR A 134 1.91 55.66 25.50
C THR A 134 3.32 56.26 25.61
N GLN A 135 3.45 57.44 26.22
CA GLN A 135 4.74 58.06 26.47
C GLN A 135 5.62 57.23 27.43
N LYS A 136 5.04 56.68 28.51
CA LYS A 136 5.78 55.82 29.46
C LYS A 136 6.25 54.51 28.82
N TYR A 137 5.41 53.89 28.00
CA TYR A 137 5.81 52.71 27.22
C TYR A 137 6.88 53.04 26.19
N GLY A 138 6.81 54.21 25.54
CA GLY A 138 7.86 54.71 24.66
C GLY A 138 9.21 54.84 25.37
N ASN A 139 9.22 55.45 26.57
CA ASN A 139 10.44 55.56 27.38
C ASN A 139 10.98 54.18 27.82
N LEU A 140 10.09 53.23 28.14
CA LEU A 140 10.48 51.87 28.50
C LEU A 140 11.11 51.12 27.32
N LEU A 141 10.50 51.19 26.14
CA LEU A 141 11.03 50.59 24.90
C LEU A 141 12.39 51.19 24.53
N PHE A 142 12.54 52.51 24.70
CA PHE A 142 13.83 53.18 24.50
C PHE A 142 14.91 52.67 25.46
N LEU A 143 14.57 52.48 26.75
CA LEU A 143 15.49 51.93 27.74
C LEU A 143 15.88 50.48 27.41
N LEU A 144 14.92 49.67 26.96
CA LEU A 144 15.16 48.28 26.54
C LEU A 144 16.06 48.20 25.30
N GLN A 145 15.93 49.12 24.35
CA GLN A 145 16.83 49.21 23.20
C GLN A 145 18.24 49.64 23.61
N SER A 146 18.34 50.61 24.54
CA SER A 146 19.60 51.21 24.96
C SER A 146 20.43 50.32 25.89
N GLU A 147 19.77 49.52 26.73
CA GLU A 147 20.42 48.66 27.72
C GLU A 147 20.07 47.17 27.52
N PRO A 148 20.93 46.40 26.82
CA PRO A 148 20.67 44.97 26.55
C PRO A 148 20.70 44.10 27.81
N LYS A 149 21.17 44.65 28.95
CA LYS A 149 21.20 43.95 30.25
C LYS A 149 19.80 43.59 30.75
N HIS A 150 18.80 44.44 30.49
CA HIS A 150 17.43 44.18 30.92
C HIS A 150 16.83 42.98 30.17
N ILE A 151 17.09 42.90 28.87
CA ILE A 151 16.66 41.79 28.01
C ILE A 151 17.35 40.49 28.44
N ALA A 152 18.65 40.53 28.71
CA ALA A 152 19.39 39.38 29.21
C ALA A 152 18.83 38.85 30.54
N HIS A 153 18.34 39.72 31.42
CA HIS A 153 17.70 39.32 32.66
C HIS A 153 16.33 38.67 32.41
N LEU A 154 15.54 39.20 31.47
CA LEU A 154 14.26 38.62 31.07
C LEU A 154 14.45 37.22 30.48
N CYS A 155 15.44 37.02 29.59
CA CYS A 155 15.75 35.70 29.04
C CYS A 155 16.15 34.67 30.12
N ARG A 156 16.60 35.12 31.30
CA ARG A 156 16.96 34.25 32.42
C ARG A 156 15.77 33.85 33.30
N LEU A 157 14.66 34.59 33.20
CA LEU A 157 13.44 34.37 33.98
C LEU A 157 12.36 33.59 33.22
N VAL A 158 12.52 33.46 31.90
CA VAL A 158 11.57 32.76 31.03
C VAL A 158 11.85 31.26 30.95
N SER A 159 10.78 30.48 30.82
CA SER A 159 10.84 29.01 30.68
C SER A 159 11.42 28.60 29.32
N MET A 160 12.08 27.43 29.24
CA MET A 160 12.72 26.96 27.99
C MET A 160 11.78 26.89 26.78
N SER A 161 10.47 26.74 26.99
CA SER A 161 9.45 26.70 25.93
C SER A 161 9.12 28.07 25.33
N GLU A 162 9.38 29.17 26.04
CA GLU A 162 8.93 30.52 25.68
C GLU A 162 10.08 31.44 25.25
N ILE A 163 11.34 30.97 25.39
CA ILE A 163 12.54 31.73 25.04
C ILE A 163 12.52 32.17 23.57
N ASP A 164 12.12 31.29 22.66
CA ASP A 164 12.10 31.59 21.22
C ASP A 164 11.07 32.68 20.89
N SER A 165 9.90 32.65 21.53
CA SER A 165 8.85 33.66 21.36
C SER A 165 9.29 35.04 21.90
N LEU A 166 9.97 35.05 23.05
CA LEU A 166 10.55 36.27 23.61
C LEU A 166 11.64 36.85 22.70
N LEU A 167 12.58 36.02 22.23
CA LEU A 167 13.66 36.45 21.35
C LEU A 167 13.13 36.97 20.01
N GLN A 168 12.11 36.32 19.46
CA GLN A 168 11.43 36.78 18.24
C GLN A 168 10.84 38.18 18.42
N THR A 169 10.12 38.40 19.53
CA THR A 169 9.52 39.70 19.84
C THR A 169 10.59 40.78 20.01
N VAL A 170 11.67 40.47 20.73
CA VAL A 170 12.77 41.42 20.95
C VAL A 170 13.48 41.75 19.64
N MET A 171 13.86 40.75 18.85
CA MET A 171 14.62 40.96 17.61
C MET A 171 13.78 41.65 16.54
N PHE A 172 12.52 41.25 16.36
CA PHE A 172 11.68 41.75 15.27
C PHE A 172 10.86 42.98 15.63
N THR A 173 10.43 43.12 16.89
CA THR A 173 9.56 44.24 17.32
C THR A 173 10.36 45.33 18.02
N ILE A 174 11.26 44.97 18.95
CA ILE A 174 12.02 45.97 19.71
C ILE A 174 13.21 46.50 18.89
N TYR A 175 13.95 45.63 18.21
CA TYR A 175 15.11 46.03 17.39
C TYR A 175 14.79 46.19 15.89
N GLY A 176 13.57 45.84 15.45
CA GLY A 176 13.10 46.07 14.08
C GLY A 176 13.81 45.25 13.00
N ASN A 177 14.48 44.15 13.35
CA ASN A 177 15.33 43.39 12.44
C ASN A 177 14.53 42.27 11.72
N GLN A 178 13.56 42.66 10.87
CA GLN A 178 12.73 41.72 10.11
C GLN A 178 13.49 41.19 8.87
N TYR A 179 14.13 40.04 9.00
CA TYR A 179 14.62 39.25 7.86
C TYR A 179 13.99 37.86 7.88
#